data_AF-A0A933J9L0-F1
#
_entry.id   AF-A0A933J9L0-F1
#
_cell.length_a   1.000
_cell.length_b   1.000
_cell.length_c   1.000
_cell.angle_alpha   90.00
_cell.angle_beta   90.00
_cell.angle_gamma   90.00
#
_symmetry.space_group_name_H-M   'P 1'
#
loop_
_entity.id
_entity.type
_entity.pdbx_description
1 polymer ?
#
loop_
_entity_poly.entity_id
_entity_poly.type
_entity_poly.pdbx_seq_one_letter_code
_entity_poly.pdbx_strand_id
1 'polypeptide(L)'
;MSISTHLTPDPERRLLTLLESMRRAVGWTEKKIGALTAFAAAQLAFVRVTAPAGPPGFLAMIALGAAMALGVFAFSPLTGKPGWIPFLEPPRDIHRSDDCLVSADDLAKYSRSELVLLLDQYLGGGITATRYYEDLVGQIVINARIATRKRRLFRIACVLVGLAQLCLLALVFWPQ
;
A
#
# COMPACT_ATOMS: atom_id res chain seq x y z
N MET A 1 45.90 10.80 -9.37
CA MET A 1 44.56 11.03 -9.92
C MET A 1 43.60 11.23 -8.76
N SER A 2 43.30 12.48 -8.41
CA SER A 2 42.35 12.83 -7.35
C SER A 2 40.92 12.69 -7.89
N ILE A 3 40.25 11.59 -7.54
CA ILE A 3 38.83 11.43 -7.79
C ILE A 3 38.13 12.49 -6.95
N SER A 4 37.52 13.46 -7.63
CA SER A 4 36.73 14.53 -7.05
C SER A 4 35.60 13.96 -6.18
N THR A 5 35.76 14.09 -4.86
CA THR A 5 34.76 13.80 -3.81
C THR A 5 33.51 14.69 -3.87
N HIS A 6 33.42 15.57 -4.86
CA HIS A 6 32.38 16.59 -5.00
C HIS A 6 31.16 16.12 -5.84
N LEU A 7 31.14 14.87 -6.31
CA LEU A 7 30.09 14.33 -7.18
C LEU A 7 29.41 13.05 -6.66
N THR A 8 29.84 12.51 -5.52
CA THR A 8 29.05 11.50 -4.81
C THR A 8 27.94 12.22 -4.06
N PRO A 9 26.67 12.12 -4.50
CA PRO A 9 25.57 12.73 -3.76
C PRO A 9 25.60 12.19 -2.33
N ASP A 10 25.50 13.12 -1.39
CA ASP A 10 25.45 12.86 0.04
C ASP A 10 24.50 11.65 0.32
N PRO A 11 25.00 10.55 0.93
CA PRO A 11 24.20 9.36 1.19
C PRO A 11 22.92 9.70 1.96
N GLU A 12 22.99 10.71 2.83
CA GLU A 12 21.84 11.26 3.53
C GLU A 12 20.76 11.75 2.56
N ARG A 13 21.14 12.57 1.58
CA ARG A 13 20.20 13.13 0.60
C ARG A 13 19.51 12.03 -0.22
N ARG A 14 20.22 10.96 -0.56
CA ARG A 14 19.64 9.80 -1.26
C ARG A 14 18.65 9.05 -0.37
N LEU A 15 19.00 8.77 0.89
CA LEU A 15 18.10 8.12 1.85
C LEU A 15 16.85 8.96 2.11
N LEU A 16 17.00 10.28 2.27
CA LEU A 16 15.87 11.20 2.43
C LEU A 16 14.96 11.21 1.21
N THR A 17 15.53 11.16 0.00
CA THR A 17 14.75 11.08 -1.24
C THR A 17 13.94 9.78 -1.31
N LEU A 18 14.54 8.65 -0.92
CA LEU A 18 13.86 7.36 -0.83
C LEU A 18 12.74 7.39 0.21
N LEU A 19 13.01 7.91 1.41
CA LEU A 19 12.01 8.07 2.46
C LEU A 19 10.82 8.91 1.98
N GLU A 20 11.09 10.04 1.34
CA GLU A 20 10.07 10.92 0.80
C GLU A 20 9.25 10.26 -0.32
N SER A 21 9.90 9.44 -1.17
CA SER A 21 9.20 8.65 -2.18
C SER A 21 8.24 7.62 -1.55
N MET A 22 8.64 6.96 -0.46
CA MET A 22 7.80 6.02 0.27
C MET A 22 6.63 6.72 0.96
N ARG A 23 6.86 7.88 1.59
CA ARG A 23 5.80 8.72 2.17
C ARG A 23 4.78 9.14 1.12
N ARG A 24 5.24 9.59 -0.05
CA ARG A 24 4.36 9.91 -1.19
C ARG A 24 3.57 8.70 -1.67
N ALA A 25 4.18 7.52 -1.73
CA ALA A 25 3.49 6.28 -2.12
C ALA A 25 2.37 5.90 -1.13
N VAL A 26 2.61 6.05 0.18
CA VAL A 26 1.58 5.87 1.22
C VAL A 26 0.45 6.87 1.01
N GLY A 27 0.76 8.17 0.94
CA GLY A 27 -0.25 9.22 0.81
C GLY A 27 -1.08 9.10 -0.48
N TRP A 28 -0.48 8.69 -1.59
CA TRP A 28 -1.20 8.42 -2.83
C TRP A 28 -2.17 7.23 -2.70
N THR A 29 -1.75 6.18 -2.01
CA THR A 29 -2.58 5.00 -1.76
C THR A 29 -3.75 5.33 -0.82
N GLU A 30 -3.51 6.14 0.22
CA GLU A 30 -4.55 6.64 1.11
C GLU A 30 -5.59 7.47 0.37
N LYS A 31 -5.16 8.40 -0.51
CA LYS A 31 -6.08 9.18 -1.35
C LYS A 31 -6.97 8.29 -2.20
N LYS A 32 -6.42 7.25 -2.83
CA LYS A 32 -7.17 6.29 -3.64
C LYS A 32 -8.19 5.49 -2.82
N ILE A 33 -7.79 5.02 -1.64
CA ILE A 33 -8.69 4.31 -0.74
C ILE A 33 -9.80 5.24 -0.25
N GLY A 34 -9.47 6.48 0.10
CA GLY A 34 -10.46 7.49 0.49
C GLY A 34 -11.49 7.75 -0.60
N ALA A 35 -11.04 7.96 -1.84
CA ALA A 35 -11.93 8.13 -2.99
C ALA A 35 -12.82 6.90 -3.22
N LEU A 36 -12.26 5.69 -3.16
CA LEU A 36 -13.01 4.45 -3.32
C LEU A 36 -14.04 4.24 -2.20
N THR A 37 -13.69 4.60 -0.96
CA THR A 37 -14.57 4.51 0.20
C THR A 37 -15.74 5.48 0.09
N ALA A 38 -15.47 6.73 -0.30
CA ALA A 38 -16.50 7.74 -0.53
C ALA A 38 -17.44 7.32 -1.68
N PHE A 39 -16.88 6.77 -2.76
CA PHE A 39 -17.66 6.23 -3.87
C PHE A 39 -18.55 5.06 -3.43
N ALA A 40 -18.02 4.09 -2.69
CA ALA A 40 -18.79 2.97 -2.17
C ALA A 40 -19.93 3.43 -1.24
N ALA A 41 -19.67 4.42 -0.38
CA ALA A 41 -20.70 5.01 0.49
C ALA A 41 -21.81 5.71 -0.30
N ALA A 42 -21.46 6.50 -1.31
CA ALA A 42 -22.42 7.17 -2.19
C ALA A 42 -23.27 6.15 -2.97
N GLN A 43 -22.65 5.09 -3.50
CA GLN A 43 -23.38 4.02 -4.17
C GLN A 43 -24.30 3.25 -3.22
N LEU A 44 -23.84 2.95 -2.01
CA LEU A 44 -24.66 2.27 -1.01
C LEU A 44 -25.92 3.10 -0.67
N ALA A 45 -25.77 4.41 -0.51
CA ALA A 45 -26.89 5.32 -0.30
C ALA A 45 -27.85 5.35 -1.50
N PHE A 46 -27.31 5.40 -2.72
CA PHE A 46 -28.10 5.40 -3.96
C PHE A 46 -28.90 4.09 -4.14
N VAL A 47 -28.25 2.94 -3.96
CA VAL A 47 -28.87 1.61 -4.09
C VAL A 47 -29.98 1.45 -3.05
N ARG A 48 -29.78 1.92 -1.83
CA ARG A 48 -30.81 1.87 -0.77
C ARG A 48 -32.09 2.61 -1.14
N VAL A 49 -32.01 3.66 -1.96
CA VAL A 49 -33.17 4.47 -2.39
C VAL A 49 -33.80 3.93 -3.66
N THR A 50 -32.99 3.40 -4.58
CA THR A 50 -33.43 3.12 -5.97
C THR A 50 -33.64 1.64 -6.27
N ALA A 51 -33.00 0.72 -5.55
CA ALA A 51 -33.04 -0.69 -5.89
C ALA A 51 -34.27 -1.37 -5.27
N PRO A 52 -35.07 -2.11 -6.06
CA PRO A 52 -36.12 -2.97 -5.52
C PRO A 52 -35.53 -4.06 -4.61
N ALA A 53 -36.32 -4.48 -3.63
CA ALA A 53 -35.94 -5.54 -2.70
C ALA A 53 -35.79 -6.86 -3.46
N GLY A 54 -34.55 -7.23 -3.79
CA GLY A 54 -34.22 -8.47 -4.48
C GLY A 54 -32.88 -9.04 -4.03
N PRO A 55 -32.65 -10.36 -4.19
CA PRO A 55 -31.39 -11.01 -3.85
C PRO A 55 -30.13 -10.33 -4.43
N PRO A 56 -30.08 -9.90 -5.72
CA PRO A 56 -28.88 -9.24 -6.25
C PRO A 56 -28.64 -7.85 -5.64
N GLY A 57 -29.71 -7.11 -5.30
CA GLY A 57 -29.59 -5.83 -4.59
C GLY A 57 -29.02 -6.01 -3.18
N PHE A 58 -29.45 -7.06 -2.47
CA PHE A 58 -28.90 -7.39 -1.14
C PHE A 58 -27.41 -7.77 -1.20
N LEU A 59 -27.01 -8.60 -2.17
CA LEU A 59 -25.60 -8.94 -2.39
C LEU A 59 -24.75 -7.71 -2.73
N ALA A 60 -25.26 -6.81 -3.57
CA ALA A 60 -24.58 -5.56 -3.88
C ALA A 60 -24.38 -4.69 -2.62
N MET A 61 -25.40 -4.57 -1.76
CA MET A 61 -25.30 -3.83 -0.50
C MET A 61 -24.26 -4.45 0.45
N ILE A 62 -24.22 -5.78 0.58
CA ILE A 62 -23.21 -6.46 1.40
C ILE A 62 -21.81 -6.18 0.85
N ALA A 63 -21.61 -6.32 -0.45
CA ALA A 63 -20.31 -6.11 -1.08
C ALA A 63 -19.82 -4.66 -0.94
N LEU A 64 -20.70 -3.66 -1.14
CA LEU A 64 -20.40 -2.25 -0.91
C LEU A 64 -20.13 -1.94 0.56
N GLY A 65 -20.91 -2.53 1.48
CA GLY A 65 -20.69 -2.41 2.92
C GLY A 65 -19.34 -2.97 3.35
N ALA A 66 -18.95 -4.14 2.84
CA ALA A 66 -17.64 -4.74 3.08
C ALA A 66 -16.50 -3.88 2.49
N ALA A 67 -16.67 -3.34 1.28
CA ALA A 67 -15.69 -2.42 0.68
C ALA A 67 -15.52 -1.15 1.51
N MET A 68 -16.60 -0.58 2.03
CA MET A 68 -16.58 0.59 2.92
C MET A 68 -15.89 0.27 4.25
N ALA A 69 -16.21 -0.86 4.88
CA ALA A 69 -15.58 -1.30 6.12
C ALA A 69 -14.06 -1.50 5.95
N LEU A 70 -13.64 -2.12 4.84
CA LEU A 70 -12.22 -2.24 4.48
C LEU A 70 -11.56 -0.88 4.23
N GLY A 71 -12.27 0.04 3.60
CA GLY A 71 -11.84 1.41 3.36
C GLY A 71 -11.55 2.15 4.67
N VAL A 72 -12.49 2.14 5.61
CA VAL A 72 -12.33 2.72 6.95
C VAL A 72 -11.20 2.03 7.71
N PHE A 73 -11.15 0.70 7.66
CA PHE A 73 -10.10 -0.09 8.29
C PHE A 73 -8.71 0.27 7.77
N ALA A 74 -8.56 0.58 6.48
CA ALA A 74 -7.29 0.94 5.88
C ALA A 74 -6.70 2.27 6.40
N PHE A 75 -7.52 3.14 7.00
CA PHE A 75 -7.06 4.35 7.70
C PHE A 75 -6.71 4.11 9.17
N SER A 76 -7.00 2.91 9.71
CA SER A 76 -6.65 2.57 11.08
C SER A 76 -5.12 2.54 11.26
N PRO A 77 -4.59 3.08 12.38
CA PRO A 77 -3.16 3.01 12.69
C PRO A 77 -2.68 1.56 12.86
N LEU A 78 -3.60 0.63 13.08
CA LEU A 78 -3.29 -0.79 13.23
C LEU A 78 -2.77 -1.42 11.93
N THR A 79 -3.04 -0.81 10.76
CA THR A 79 -2.47 -1.26 9.48
C THR A 79 -0.93 -1.16 9.42
N GLY A 80 -0.36 -0.29 10.23
CA GLY A 80 1.09 -0.12 10.37
C GLY A 80 1.76 -1.12 11.32
N LYS A 81 1.01 -1.89 12.12
CA LYS A 81 1.61 -2.85 13.06
C LYS A 81 2.07 -4.12 12.35
N PRO A 82 3.35 -4.54 12.48
CA PRO A 82 3.83 -5.80 11.90
C PRO A 82 3.08 -7.00 12.51
N GLY A 83 2.82 -8.05 11.74
CA GLY A 83 2.21 -9.30 12.23
C GLY A 83 0.71 -9.30 12.54
N TRP A 84 -0.02 -8.17 12.40
CA TRP A 84 -1.43 -8.14 12.79
C TRP A 84 -2.35 -8.95 11.85
N ILE A 85 -2.02 -9.02 10.56
CA ILE A 85 -2.74 -9.83 9.57
C ILE A 85 -1.72 -10.52 8.66
N PRO A 86 -1.43 -11.82 8.86
CA PRO A 86 -0.39 -12.53 8.09
C PRO A 86 -0.71 -12.58 6.59
N PHE A 87 -2.00 -12.58 6.22
CA PHE A 87 -2.43 -12.56 4.82
C PHE A 87 -2.06 -11.26 4.07
N LEU A 88 -1.87 -10.15 4.79
CA LEU A 88 -1.48 -8.87 4.19
C LEU A 88 0.03 -8.71 4.09
N GLU A 89 0.83 -9.61 4.68
CA GLU A 89 2.28 -9.52 4.62
C GLU A 89 2.79 -9.91 3.24
N PRO A 90 3.71 -9.13 2.66
CA PRO A 90 4.37 -9.52 1.42
C PRO A 90 5.04 -10.89 1.62
N PRO A 91 4.89 -11.83 0.66
CA PRO A 91 5.68 -13.04 0.70
C PRO A 91 7.14 -12.60 0.75
N ARG A 92 7.88 -13.13 1.73
CA ARG A 92 9.34 -12.97 1.81
C ARG A 92 9.95 -13.90 0.77
N ASP A 93 9.68 -13.61 -0.50
CA ASP A 93 10.27 -14.36 -1.60
C ASP A 93 11.77 -14.09 -1.66
N ILE A 94 12.48 -15.05 -2.25
CA ILE A 94 13.92 -15.03 -2.48
C ILE A 94 14.28 -13.73 -3.23
N HIS A 95 15.19 -12.95 -2.66
CA HIS A 95 15.72 -11.70 -3.20
C HIS A 95 16.07 -11.84 -4.68
N ARG A 96 15.65 -10.88 -5.51
CA ARG A 96 16.00 -10.85 -6.93
C ARG A 96 17.01 -9.74 -7.17
N SER A 97 17.98 -10.01 -8.05
CA SER A 97 18.93 -8.99 -8.54
C SER A 97 18.24 -7.82 -9.25
N ASP A 98 17.00 -8.03 -9.68
CA ASP A 98 16.19 -7.08 -10.44
C ASP A 98 15.25 -6.26 -9.52
N ASP A 99 15.30 -6.46 -8.20
CA ASP A 99 14.48 -5.71 -7.25
C ASP A 99 14.85 -4.22 -7.30
N CYS A 100 13.84 -3.37 -7.50
CA CYS A 100 14.07 -1.93 -7.65
C CYS A 100 13.98 -1.22 -6.29
N LEU A 101 15.05 -0.53 -5.88
CA LEU A 101 15.10 0.23 -4.61
C LEU A 101 14.14 1.42 -4.55
N VAL A 102 13.45 1.73 -5.64
CA VAL A 102 12.43 2.79 -5.72
C VAL A 102 11.02 2.21 -5.49
N SER A 103 10.83 0.91 -5.70
CA SER A 103 9.53 0.25 -5.59
C SER A 103 9.22 -0.09 -4.14
N ALA A 104 8.08 0.40 -3.63
CA ALA A 104 7.61 0.03 -2.30
C ALA A 104 7.33 -1.47 -2.16
N ASP A 105 6.89 -2.12 -3.25
CA ASP A 105 6.62 -3.56 -3.27
C ASP A 105 7.89 -4.39 -3.07
N ASP A 106 9.02 -3.95 -3.64
CA ASP A 106 10.30 -4.65 -3.52
C ASP A 106 10.97 -4.34 -2.18
N LEU A 107 11.01 -3.07 -1.78
CA LEU A 107 11.53 -2.63 -0.48
C LEU A 107 10.85 -3.32 0.71
N ALA A 108 9.55 -3.62 0.61
CA ALA A 108 8.80 -4.23 1.70
C ALA A 108 9.22 -5.68 2.01
N LYS A 109 9.86 -6.38 1.05
CA LYS A 109 10.34 -7.75 1.19
C LYS A 109 11.57 -7.83 2.10
N TYR A 110 12.43 -6.81 2.05
CA TYR A 110 13.69 -6.78 2.79
C TYR A 110 13.47 -6.67 4.31
N SER A 111 14.32 -7.36 5.07
CA SER A 111 14.48 -7.07 6.49
C SER A 111 15.24 -5.76 6.69
N ARG A 112 15.14 -5.17 7.90
CA ARG A 112 15.86 -3.92 8.21
C ARG A 112 17.37 -4.11 8.02
N SER A 113 17.93 -5.20 8.53
CA SER A 113 19.37 -5.51 8.42
C SER A 113 19.81 -5.74 6.98
N GLU A 114 19.01 -6.47 6.19
CA GLU A 114 19.32 -6.69 4.76
C GLU A 114 19.32 -5.39 3.97
N LEU A 115 18.33 -4.52 4.19
CA LEU A 115 18.25 -3.26 3.46
C LEU A 115 19.39 -2.32 3.87
N VAL A 116 19.78 -2.30 5.15
CA VAL A 116 20.96 -1.55 5.61
C VAL A 116 22.21 -2.02 4.87
N LEU A 117 22.48 -3.33 4.83
CA LEU A 117 23.65 -3.89 4.15
C LEU A 117 23.64 -3.59 2.64
N LEU A 118 22.49 -3.74 2.00
CA LEU A 118 22.34 -3.50 0.56
C LEU A 118 22.55 -2.01 0.23
N LEU A 119 21.99 -1.11 1.03
CA LEU A 119 22.19 0.32 0.85
C LEU A 119 23.63 0.74 1.18
N ASP A 120 24.26 0.12 2.17
CA ASP A 120 25.67 0.39 2.52
C ASP A 120 26.58 0.02 1.33
N GLN A 121 26.33 -1.13 0.70
CA GLN A 121 27.03 -1.54 -0.52
C GLN A 121 26.73 -0.60 -1.70
N TYR A 122 25.47 -0.15 -1.86
CA TYR A 122 25.05 0.70 -2.97
C TYR A 122 25.56 2.15 -2.86
N LEU A 123 25.68 2.70 -1.65
CA LEU A 123 26.12 4.07 -1.40
C LEU A 123 27.65 4.19 -1.23
N GLY A 124 28.38 3.08 -1.25
CA GLY A 124 29.84 3.06 -1.11
C GLY A 124 30.32 3.10 0.35
N GLY A 125 29.49 2.65 1.29
CA GLY A 125 29.78 2.53 2.72
C GLY A 125 29.28 3.69 3.60
N GLY A 126 29.40 3.52 4.92
CA GLY A 126 29.16 4.57 5.92
C GLY A 126 27.74 4.61 6.51
N ILE A 127 26.81 3.79 6.01
CA ILE A 127 25.45 3.68 6.57
C ILE A 127 25.49 2.93 7.90
N THR A 128 26.23 1.82 7.95
CA THR A 128 26.42 0.99 9.15
C THR A 128 27.23 1.69 10.24
N ALA A 129 27.92 2.78 9.90
CA ALA A 129 28.74 3.54 10.84
C ALA A 129 27.93 4.48 11.75
N THR A 130 26.70 4.86 11.36
CA THR A 130 25.87 5.74 12.19
C THR A 130 24.48 5.18 12.42
N ARG A 131 24.07 5.18 13.70
CA ARG A 131 22.73 4.76 14.12
C ARG A 131 21.60 5.59 13.49
N TYR A 132 21.91 6.83 13.10
CA TYR A 132 20.97 7.73 12.44
C TYR A 132 20.52 7.17 11.07
N TYR A 133 21.46 6.72 10.23
CA TYR A 133 21.10 6.16 8.93
C TYR A 133 20.34 4.84 9.06
N GLU A 134 20.69 4.00 10.05
CA GLU A 134 19.93 2.78 10.33
C GLU A 134 18.46 3.04 10.71
N ASP A 135 18.17 4.16 11.40
CA ASP A 135 16.80 4.54 11.73
C ASP A 135 16.05 5.03 10.49
N LEU A 136 16.69 5.85 9.64
CA LEU A 136 16.11 6.27 8.36
C LEU A 136 15.75 5.06 7.47
N VAL A 137 16.67 4.09 7.35
CA VAL A 137 16.40 2.84 6.62
C VAL A 137 15.24 2.06 7.27
N GLY A 138 15.19 2.01 8.61
CA GLY A 138 14.06 1.45 9.34
C GLY A 138 12.72 2.11 8.96
N GLN A 139 12.67 3.44 8.92
CA GLN A 139 11.49 4.20 8.51
C GLN A 139 11.11 3.95 7.05
N ILE A 140 12.08 3.80 6.15
CA ILE A 140 11.84 3.43 4.74
C ILE A 140 11.13 2.07 4.66
N VAL A 141 11.66 1.04 5.33
CA VAL A 141 11.06 -0.31 5.33
C VAL A 141 9.65 -0.29 5.92
N ILE A 142 9.44 0.42 7.03
CA ILE A 142 8.13 0.53 7.67
C ILE A 142 7.12 1.20 6.71
N ASN A 143 7.49 2.33 6.10
CA ASN A 143 6.61 3.03 5.16
C ASN A 143 6.34 2.22 3.89
N ALA A 144 7.34 1.51 3.37
CA ALA A 144 7.17 0.59 2.25
C ALA A 144 6.15 -0.50 2.59
N ARG A 145 6.29 -1.17 3.75
CA ARG A 145 5.34 -2.19 4.22
C ARG A 145 3.93 -1.65 4.44
N ILE A 146 3.80 -0.43 4.96
CA ILE A 146 2.50 0.24 5.08
C ILE A 146 1.89 0.46 3.69
N ALA A 147 2.66 0.99 2.74
CA ALA A 147 2.20 1.24 1.38
C ALA A 147 1.73 -0.05 0.69
N THR A 148 2.49 -1.14 0.76
CA THR A 148 2.14 -2.42 0.13
C THR A 148 0.87 -3.03 0.73
N ARG A 149 0.74 -3.01 2.06
CA ARG A 149 -0.48 -3.49 2.74
C ARG A 149 -1.70 -2.68 2.35
N LYS A 150 -1.61 -1.35 2.37
CA LYS A 150 -2.71 -0.48 1.93
C LYS A 150 -3.05 -0.70 0.46
N ARG A 151 -2.05 -0.93 -0.40
CA ARG A 151 -2.27 -1.26 -1.82
C ARG A 151 -3.01 -2.59 -2.00
N ARG A 152 -2.72 -3.60 -1.17
CA ARG A 152 -3.48 -4.87 -1.16
C ARG A 152 -4.92 -4.67 -0.70
N LEU A 153 -5.14 -3.94 0.40
CA LEU A 153 -6.48 -3.58 0.86
C LEU A 153 -7.26 -2.85 -0.24
N PHE A 154 -6.63 -1.90 -0.93
CA PHE A 154 -7.22 -1.21 -2.06
C PHE A 154 -7.61 -2.15 -3.19
N ARG A 155 -6.76 -3.13 -3.55
CA ARG A 155 -7.10 -4.14 -4.57
C ARG A 155 -8.30 -4.99 -4.16
N ILE A 156 -8.36 -5.47 -2.91
CA ILE A 156 -9.49 -6.24 -2.39
C ILE A 156 -10.77 -5.40 -2.44
N ALA A 157 -10.71 -4.14 -1.99
CA ALA A 157 -11.84 -3.22 -2.05
C ALA A 157 -12.31 -2.97 -3.49
N CYS A 158 -11.39 -2.83 -4.46
CA CYS A 158 -11.73 -2.70 -5.88
C CYS A 158 -12.47 -3.94 -6.40
N VAL A 159 -12.02 -5.14 -6.04
CA VAL A 159 -12.70 -6.39 -6.43
C VAL A 159 -14.12 -6.44 -5.86
N LEU A 160 -14.30 -6.07 -4.59
CA LEU A 160 -15.63 -6.02 -3.97
C LEU A 160 -16.56 -5.01 -4.62
N VAL A 161 -16.06 -3.80 -4.92
CA VAL A 161 -16.84 -2.79 -5.66
C VAL A 161 -17.19 -3.28 -7.06
N GLY A 162 -16.25 -3.94 -7.75
CA GLY A 162 -16.49 -4.55 -9.06
C GLY A 162 -17.58 -5.63 -9.00
N LEU A 163 -17.54 -6.52 -8.01
CA LEU A 163 -18.58 -7.53 -7.78
C LEU A 163 -19.93 -6.87 -7.47
N ALA A 164 -19.95 -5.80 -6.68
CA ALA A 164 -21.17 -5.05 -6.42
C ALA A 164 -21.76 -4.45 -7.71
N GLN A 165 -20.93 -3.90 -8.60
CA GLN A 165 -21.39 -3.40 -9.90
C GLN A 165 -22.00 -4.50 -10.77
N LEU A 166 -21.38 -5.69 -10.78
CA LEU A 166 -21.93 -6.84 -11.51
C LEU A 166 -23.30 -7.27 -10.95
N CYS A 167 -23.46 -7.29 -9.62
CA CYS A 167 -24.74 -7.59 -8.98
C CYS A 167 -25.81 -6.54 -9.31
N LEU A 168 -25.46 -5.25 -9.31
CA LEU A 168 -26.38 -4.18 -9.69
C LEU A 168 -26.76 -4.24 -11.16
N LEU A 169 -25.83 -4.59 -12.04
CA LEU A 169 -26.10 -4.80 -13.45
C LEU A 169 -27.05 -6.00 -13.64
N ALA A 170 -26.82 -7.11 -12.93
CA ALA A 170 -27.73 -8.25 -12.95
C ALA A 170 -29.14 -7.91 -12.47
N LEU A 171 -29.28 -7.01 -11.49
CA LEU A 171 -30.59 -6.51 -11.04
C LEU A 171 -31.34 -5.77 -12.16
N VAL A 172 -30.64 -4.98 -12.99
CA VAL A 172 -31.26 -4.26 -14.13
C VAL A 172 -31.79 -5.21 -15.19
N PHE A 173 -31.12 -6.35 -15.41
CA PHE A 173 -31.54 -7.38 -16.37
C PHE A 173 -32.42 -8.48 -15.78
N TRP A 174 -32.72 -8.42 -14.48
CA TRP A 174 -33.55 -9.42 -13.83
C TRP A 174 -35.01 -9.25 -14.26
N PRO A 175 -35.67 -10.29 -14.80
CA PRO A 175 -37.08 -10.20 -15.19
C PRO A 175 -37.92 -9.92 -13.93
N GLN A 176 -38.67 -8.82 -13.97
CA GLN A 176 -39.64 -8.45 -12.93
C GLN A 176 -40.84 -9.40 -12.95
#